data_AF-A0A7S2AH34-F1
#
_entry.id   AF-A0A7S2AH34-F1
#
_cell.length_a   1.000
_cell.length_b   1.000
_cell.length_c   1.000
_cell.angle_alpha   90.00
_cell.angle_beta   90.00
_cell.angle_gamma   90.00
#
_symmetry.space_group_name_H-M   'P 1'
#
loop_
_entity.id
_entity.type
_entity.pdbx_description
1 polymer ?
#
loop_
_entity_poly.entity_id
_entity_poly.type
_entity_poly.pdbx_seq_one_letter_code
_entity_poly.pdbx_strand_id
1 'polypeptide(L)'
;AQDISAQFAAALLSAKPALGGGGRGSGPAAMRTSEFRVDTNGKDMASGEISLMLHRDIPQSVNTVYVHVGAKKVEVTHQDELDPNAILAMLQKWGEVNQRGVELIASY
;
A
#
# COMPACT_ATOMS: atom_id res chain seq x y z
N ALA A 1 9.99 14.57 -19.05
CA ALA A 1 9.26 14.07 -17.87
C ALA A 1 10.18 13.09 -17.17
N GLN A 2 10.64 13.40 -15.97
CA GLN A 2 11.45 12.44 -15.20
C GLN A 2 10.51 11.35 -14.71
N ASP A 3 10.87 10.10 -15.01
CA ASP A 3 10.09 8.90 -14.69
C ASP A 3 10.25 8.58 -13.20
N ILE A 4 9.54 9.34 -12.37
CA ILE A 4 9.57 9.27 -10.90
C ILE A 4 9.19 7.85 -10.41
N SER A 5 8.40 7.12 -11.21
CA SER A 5 7.93 5.76 -10.89
C SER A 5 9.08 4.74 -10.82
N ALA A 6 10.02 4.79 -11.77
CA ALA A 6 11.15 3.85 -11.83
C ALA A 6 12.17 4.09 -10.70
N GLN A 7 12.36 5.35 -10.31
CA GLN A 7 13.27 5.70 -9.21
C GLN A 7 12.71 5.29 -7.85
N PHE A 8 11.39 5.32 -7.68
CA PHE A 8 10.74 4.93 -6.42
C PHE A 8 10.70 3.40 -6.25
N ALA A 9 10.44 2.66 -7.34
CA ALA A 9 10.58 1.21 -7.35
C ALA A 9 12.02 0.78 -6.97
N ALA A 10 13.03 1.47 -7.52
CA ALA A 10 14.42 1.22 -7.15
C ALA A 10 14.73 1.59 -5.68
N ALA A 11 14.08 2.60 -5.12
CA ALA A 11 14.23 2.96 -3.70
C ALA A 11 13.64 1.88 -2.78
N LEU A 12 12.48 1.32 -3.12
CA LEU A 12 11.86 0.20 -2.39
C LEU A 12 12.70 -1.09 -2.49
N LEU A 13 13.28 -1.37 -3.66
CA LEU A 13 14.15 -2.52 -3.90
C LEU A 13 15.55 -2.39 -3.29
N SER A 14 16.04 -1.16 -3.06
CA SER A 14 17.38 -0.90 -2.51
C SER A 14 17.42 -0.73 -0.99
N ALA A 15 16.26 -0.72 -0.33
CA ALA A 15 16.13 -0.84 1.12
C ALA A 15 16.54 -2.25 1.55
N LYS A 16 17.85 -2.50 1.55
CA LYS A 16 18.49 -3.76 1.95
C LYS A 16 18.23 -3.98 3.45
N PRO A 17 17.54 -5.06 3.87
CA PRO A 17 17.57 -5.44 5.27
C PRO A 17 19.01 -5.84 5.60
N ALA A 18 19.54 -5.26 6.68
CA ALA A 18 20.77 -5.73 7.29
C ALA A 18 20.57 -7.18 7.72
N LEU A 19 21.06 -8.11 6.91
CA LEU A 19 21.09 -9.55 7.18
C LEU A 19 21.98 -9.83 8.39
N GLY A 20 21.36 -9.79 9.57
CA GLY A 20 21.81 -10.53 10.75
C GLY A 20 21.41 -11.99 10.60
N GLY A 21 22.37 -12.89 10.85
CA GLY A 21 22.33 -14.27 10.39
C GLY A 21 21.36 -15.21 11.12
N GLY A 22 21.30 -16.43 10.59
CA GLY A 22 20.67 -17.58 11.24
C GLY A 22 19.56 -18.16 10.38
N GLY A 23 19.84 -19.26 9.68
CA GLY A 23 18.88 -19.92 8.83
C GLY A 23 17.65 -20.46 9.57
N ARG A 24 16.54 -20.62 8.83
CA ARG A 24 15.49 -21.63 9.00
C ARG A 24 14.29 -21.28 8.12
N GLY A 25 13.94 -22.18 7.19
CA GLY A 25 12.60 -22.35 6.61
C GLY A 25 12.02 -21.18 5.82
N SER A 26 11.75 -21.38 4.52
CA SER A 26 10.72 -20.61 3.82
C SER A 26 9.35 -20.92 4.43
N GLY A 27 9.04 -20.28 5.54
CA GLY A 27 7.65 -20.12 5.98
C GLY A 27 6.94 -19.15 5.04
N PRO A 28 5.59 -19.14 5.04
CA PRO A 28 4.85 -18.08 4.38
C PRO A 28 5.34 -16.72 4.91
N ALA A 29 5.58 -15.77 4.00
CA ALA A 29 5.96 -14.40 4.39
C ALA A 29 4.95 -13.89 5.43
N ALA A 30 5.44 -13.35 6.54
CA ALA A 30 4.58 -12.78 7.56
C ALA A 30 3.73 -11.69 6.90
N MET A 31 2.44 -11.66 7.23
CA MET A 31 1.50 -10.68 6.68
C MET A 31 1.12 -9.68 7.77
N ARG A 32 1.03 -8.41 7.37
CA ARG A 32 0.50 -7.30 8.17
C ARG A 32 -0.73 -6.72 7.52
N THR A 33 -1.52 -6.02 8.32
CA THR A 33 -2.66 -5.24 7.85
C THR A 33 -2.45 -3.78 8.20
N SER A 34 -2.60 -2.92 7.21
CA SER A 34 -2.60 -1.47 7.38
C SER A 34 -3.95 -0.89 7.01
N GLU A 35 -4.47 -0.01 7.86
CA GLU A 35 -5.73 0.67 7.68
C GLU A 35 -5.53 2.15 7.35
N PHE A 36 -6.21 2.63 6.33
CA PHE A 36 -6.12 4.01 5.85
C PHE A 36 -7.51 4.64 5.82
N ARG A 37 -7.65 5.87 6.31
CA ARG A 37 -8.86 6.67 6.06
C ARG A 37 -8.70 7.28 4.68
N VAL A 38 -9.70 7.09 3.84
CA VAL A 38 -9.74 7.65 2.49
C VAL A 38 -11.09 8.29 2.29
N ASP A 39 -11.11 9.57 1.92
CA ASP A 39 -12.37 10.26 1.65
C ASP A 39 -13.03 9.76 0.35
N THR A 40 -13.73 8.63 0.45
CA THR A 40 -14.55 8.10 -0.64
C THR A 40 -15.91 8.78 -0.57
N ASN A 41 -16.09 9.94 -1.22
CA ASN A 41 -17.37 10.67 -1.25
C ASN A 41 -18.49 9.96 -2.03
N GLY A 42 -18.82 8.73 -1.64
CA GLY A 42 -19.97 7.96 -2.12
C GLY A 42 -19.90 7.50 -3.58
N LYS A 43 -18.75 7.62 -4.25
CA LYS A 43 -18.57 7.11 -5.63
C LYS A 43 -17.89 5.74 -5.60
N ASP A 44 -18.60 4.73 -6.07
CA ASP A 44 -18.06 3.36 -6.26
C ASP A 44 -16.85 3.31 -7.20
N MET A 45 -16.66 4.30 -8.08
CA MET A 45 -15.45 4.37 -8.92
C MET A 45 -14.15 4.45 -8.12
N ALA A 46 -14.15 5.07 -6.94
CA ALA A 46 -12.95 5.23 -6.13
C ALA A 46 -12.42 3.90 -5.59
N SER A 47 -13.29 2.93 -5.27
CA SER A 47 -12.86 1.65 -4.69
C SER A 47 -12.17 0.76 -5.72
N GLY A 48 -12.71 0.69 -6.94
CA GLY A 48 -12.11 -0.05 -8.04
C GLY A 48 -10.74 0.49 -8.45
N GLU A 49 -10.61 1.82 -8.54
CA GLU A 49 -9.34 2.47 -8.88
C GLU A 49 -8.24 2.24 -7.83
N ILE A 50 -8.57 2.37 -6.54
CA ILE A 50 -7.63 2.14 -5.45
C ILE A 50 -7.13 0.70 -5.46
N SER A 51 -8.05 -0.27 -5.57
CA SER A 51 -7.69 -1.69 -5.61
C SER A 51 -6.79 -2.01 -6.80
N LEU A 52 -7.15 -1.53 -7.99
CA LEU A 52 -6.37 -1.73 -9.22
C LEU A 52 -4.98 -1.10 -9.14
N MET A 53 -4.88 0.13 -8.61
CA MET A 53 -3.61 0.82 -8.46
C MET A 53 -2.66 0.05 -7.53
N LEU A 54 -3.14 -0.36 -6.34
CA LEU A 54 -2.32 -1.07 -5.36
C LEU A 54 -1.84 -2.43 -5.88
N HIS A 55 -2.71 -3.19 -6.56
CA HIS A 55 -2.31 -4.46 -7.18
C HIS A 55 -1.40 -4.28 -8.39
N ARG A 56 -1.51 -3.19 -9.15
CA ARG A 56 -0.63 -2.93 -10.32
C ARG A 56 0.77 -2.50 -9.90
N ASP A 57 0.86 -1.60 -8.92
CA ASP A 57 2.11 -0.90 -8.60
C ASP A 57 2.88 -1.61 -7.46
N ILE A 58 2.22 -2.47 -6.67
CA ILE A 58 2.88 -3.34 -5.65
C ILE A 58 2.39 -4.81 -5.72
N PRO A 59 2.47 -5.48 -6.88
CA PRO A 59 1.81 -6.77 -7.13
C PRO A 59 2.31 -7.92 -6.25
N GLN A 60 3.57 -7.87 -5.79
CA GLN A 60 4.19 -8.99 -5.06
C GLN A 60 4.07 -8.86 -3.55
N SER A 61 3.76 -7.67 -3.03
CA SER A 61 3.71 -7.41 -1.59
C SER A 61 2.31 -7.11 -1.07
N VAL A 62 1.36 -6.75 -1.93
CA VAL A 62 -0.06 -6.57 -1.55
C VAL A 62 -0.84 -7.85 -1.87
N ASN A 63 -1.41 -8.47 -0.84
CA ASN A 63 -2.21 -9.68 -0.97
C ASN A 63 -3.69 -9.37 -1.16
N THR A 64 -4.25 -8.49 -0.32
CA THR A 64 -5.68 -8.18 -0.35
C THR A 64 -5.91 -6.71 -0.06
N VAL A 65 -6.86 -6.11 -0.78
CA VAL A 65 -7.31 -4.73 -0.57
C VAL A 65 -8.81 -4.75 -0.36
N TYR A 66 -9.26 -4.32 0.83
CA TYR A 66 -10.68 -4.08 1.12
C TYR A 66 -10.95 -2.59 1.16
N VAL A 67 -11.93 -2.13 0.37
CA VAL A 67 -12.36 -0.74 0.38
C VAL A 67 -13.75 -0.64 0.98
N HIS A 68 -13.83 -0.02 2.16
CA HIS A 68 -15.04 0.19 2.93
C HIS A 68 -15.61 1.57 2.62
N VAL A 69 -16.38 1.70 1.53
CA VAL A 69 -16.92 2.99 1.05
C VAL A 69 -17.74 3.73 2.12
N GLY A 70 -18.61 3.01 2.84
CA GLY A 70 -19.43 3.59 3.92
C GLY A 70 -18.63 4.05 5.14
N ALA A 71 -17.51 3.36 5.43
CA ALA A 71 -16.63 3.68 6.55
C ALA A 71 -15.47 4.62 6.16
N LYS A 72 -15.38 5.02 4.88
CA LYS A 72 -14.28 5.82 4.32
C LYS A 72 -12.91 5.23 4.68
N LYS A 73 -12.79 3.90 4.57
CA LYS A 73 -11.61 3.14 5.00
C LYS A 73 -11.10 2.23 3.90
N VAL A 74 -9.78 2.09 3.79
CA VAL A 74 -9.09 1.09 2.97
C VAL A 74 -8.25 0.23 3.90
N GLU A 75 -8.42 -1.08 3.85
CA GLU A 75 -7.58 -2.05 4.54
C GLU A 75 -6.72 -2.76 3.51
N VAL A 76 -5.42 -2.83 3.77
CA VAL A 76 -4.47 -3.49 2.89
C VAL A 76 -3.75 -4.55 3.70
N THR A 77 -3.92 -5.81 3.30
CA THR A 77 -3.09 -6.91 3.78
C THR A 77 -1.87 -7.03 2.88
N HIS A 78 -0.68 -6.94 3.47
CA HIS A 78 0.57 -6.94 2.74
C HIS A 78 1.65 -7.73 3.48
N GLN A 79 2.75 -8.02 2.78
CA GLN A 79 3.94 -8.63 3.38
C GLN A 79 4.54 -7.71 4.46
N ASP A 80 5.13 -8.30 5.50
CA ASP A 80 5.76 -7.63 6.64
C ASP A 80 6.87 -6.67 6.21
N GLU A 81 7.56 -7.00 5.11
CA GLU A 81 8.64 -6.21 4.54
C GLU A 81 8.16 -4.94 3.83
N LEU A 82 6.87 -4.83 3.50
CA LEU A 82 6.31 -3.64 2.87
C LEU A 82 6.02 -2.57 3.92
N ASP A 83 6.73 -1.45 3.82
CA ASP A 83 6.49 -0.27 4.66
C ASP A 83 5.07 0.29 4.42
N PRO A 84 4.21 0.36 5.46
CA PRO A 84 2.88 0.99 5.36
C PRO A 84 2.91 2.42 4.82
N ASN A 85 4.00 3.16 5.04
CA ASN A 85 4.15 4.52 4.52
C ASN A 85 4.29 4.57 3.00
N ALA A 86 4.78 3.50 2.37
CA ALA A 86 4.83 3.39 0.90
C ALA A 86 3.40 3.29 0.32
N ILE A 87 2.53 2.50 0.97
CA ILE A 87 1.10 2.42 0.63
C ILE A 87 0.43 3.77 0.88
N LEU A 88 0.71 4.40 2.03
CA LEU A 88 0.18 5.74 2.36
C LEU A 88 0.52 6.76 1.28
N ALA A 89 1.79 6.85 0.87
CA ALA A 89 2.25 7.80 -0.14
C ALA A 89 1.54 7.60 -1.49
N MET A 90 1.29 6.35 -1.89
CA MET A 90 0.53 6.05 -3.10
C MET A 90 -0.93 6.49 -2.98
N LEU A 91 -1.59 6.18 -1.87
CA LEU A 91 -2.96 6.59 -1.63
C LEU A 91 -3.08 8.12 -1.54
N GLN A 92 -2.11 8.80 -0.93
CA GLN A 92 -2.05 10.27 -0.89
C GLN A 92 -1.90 10.87 -2.28
N LYS A 93 -1.04 10.31 -3.13
CA LYS A 93 -0.90 10.76 -4.53
C LYS A 93 -2.20 10.57 -5.32
N TRP A 94 -2.88 9.43 -5.14
CA TRP A 94 -4.21 9.24 -5.71
C TRP A 94 -5.21 10.26 -5.15
N GLY A 95 -5.14 10.52 -3.84
CA GLY A 95 -5.97 11.51 -3.15
C GLY A 95 -5.77 12.92 -3.68
N GLU A 96 -4.55 13.37 -3.91
CA GLU A 96 -4.24 14.69 -4.49
C GLU A 96 -4.88 14.86 -5.88
N VAL A 97 -4.73 13.86 -6.76
CA VAL A 97 -5.33 13.86 -8.10
C VAL A 97 -6.85 13.92 -8.05
N ASN A 98 -7.45 13.26 -7.04
CA ASN A 98 -8.90 13.14 -6.88
C ASN A 98 -9.49 14.11 -5.85
N GLN A 99 -8.69 15.04 -5.33
CA GLN A 99 -9.06 15.98 -4.25
C GLN A 99 -9.69 15.27 -3.03
N ARG A 100 -9.05 14.18 -2.57
CA ARG A 100 -9.44 13.37 -1.41
C ARG A 100 -8.35 13.39 -0.34
N GLY A 101 -8.77 13.48 0.92
CA GLY A 101 -7.88 13.30 2.06
C GLY A 101 -7.56 11.83 2.29
N VAL A 102 -6.30 11.55 2.65
CA VAL A 102 -5.81 10.21 2.98
C VAL A 102 -4.89 10.27 4.21
N GLU A 103 -5.12 9.37 5.16
CA GLU A 103 -4.30 9.22 6.36
C GLU A 103 -4.16 7.75 6.77
N LEU A 104 -3.03 7.40 7.38
CA LEU A 104 -2.84 6.08 8.01
C LEU A 104 -3.51 6.09 9.38
N ILE A 105 -4.38 5.11 9.65
CA ILE A 105 -5.11 4.96 10.91
C ILE A 105 -4.39 3.97 11.82
N ALA A 106 -3.99 2.82 11.27
CA ALA A 106 -3.40 1.73 12.04
C ALA A 106 -2.53 0.85 11.15
N SER A 107 -1.55 0.17 11.75
CA SER A 107 -0.76 -0.89 11.12
C SER A 107 -0.40 -1.92 12.18
N TYR A 108 -0.71 -3.18 11.93
CA TYR A 108 -0.52 -4.29 12.88
C TYR A 108 -0.27 -5.63 12.17
#